data_AF-A0A9N6YWN7-F1
#
_entry.id   AF-A0A9N6YWN7-F1
#
_cell.length_a   1.000
_cell.length_b   1.000
_cell.length_c   1.000
_cell.angle_alpha   90.00
_cell.angle_beta   90.00
_cell.angle_gamma   90.00
#
_symmetry.space_group_name_H-M   'P 1'
#
loop_
_entity.id
_entity.type
_entity.pdbx_description
1 polymer ?
#
loop_
_entity_poly.entity_id
_entity_poly.type
_entity_poly.pdbx_seq_one_letter_code
_entity_poly.pdbx_strand_id
1 'polypeptide(L)'
;MGNVPPIEMATHDDHDHDHGADPVTDPVTDHVHENSWSANLEGPEHAANRDLLVRQAIEAVEHTAAGNHVNLVTHGDHGHPEGYLFDALEAAFDDDLDPEYVEQCGCGGHVVRVDV
;
A
#
# COMPACT_ATOMS: atom_id res chain seq x y z
N MET A 1 -46.92 -1.49 25.30
CA MET A 1 -46.57 -0.17 24.72
C MET A 1 -45.72 0.52 25.79
N GLY A 2 -44.40 0.46 25.81
CA GLY A 2 -43.46 0.76 24.74
C GLY A 2 -42.85 2.13 25.05
N ASN A 3 -41.77 2.17 25.83
CA ASN A 3 -40.74 3.22 25.73
C ASN A 3 -39.46 2.73 26.43
N VAL A 4 -38.56 2.14 25.64
CA VAL A 4 -37.15 1.99 26.03
C VAL A 4 -36.51 3.37 26.00
N PRO A 5 -35.76 3.78 27.04
CA PRO A 5 -34.95 4.99 26.98
C PRO A 5 -33.86 4.85 25.90
N PRO A 6 -33.48 5.95 25.21
CA PRO A 6 -32.41 5.91 24.23
C PRO A 6 -31.09 5.53 24.90
N ILE A 7 -30.35 4.65 24.23
CA ILE A 7 -28.99 4.26 24.55
C ILE A 7 -28.13 5.50 24.29
N GLU A 8 -27.58 6.10 25.34
CA GLU A 8 -26.60 7.17 25.23
C GLU A 8 -25.38 6.59 24.50
N MET A 9 -25.20 6.99 23.25
CA MET A 9 -23.96 6.69 22.52
C MET A 9 -22.84 7.42 23.25
N ALA A 10 -21.98 6.67 23.92
CA ALA A 10 -20.73 7.16 24.46
C ALA A 10 -19.87 7.64 23.30
N THR A 11 -19.95 8.94 23.00
CA THR A 11 -19.03 9.65 22.13
C THR A 11 -17.83 10.08 22.98
N HIS A 12 -16.80 9.25 23.05
CA HIS A 12 -15.44 9.71 23.28
C HIS A 12 -14.48 8.55 23.01
N ASP A 13 -14.03 8.45 21.77
CA ASP A 13 -12.66 7.99 21.53
C ASP A 13 -11.96 9.17 20.86
N ASP A 14 -11.24 9.88 21.72
CA ASP A 14 -10.36 10.99 21.39
C ASP A 14 -9.14 10.40 20.69
N HIS A 15 -9.13 10.45 19.36
CA HIS A 15 -7.87 10.39 18.60
C HIS A 15 -7.64 11.79 18.02
N ASP A 16 -7.21 12.68 18.92
CA ASP A 16 -6.49 13.89 18.54
C ASP A 16 -5.18 13.46 17.85
N HIS A 17 -5.17 13.53 16.53
CA HIS A 17 -3.95 13.55 15.74
C HIS A 17 -3.85 14.92 15.07
N ASP A 18 -3.54 15.95 15.87
CA ASP A 18 -2.93 17.17 15.35
C ASP A 18 -1.48 16.88 14.93
N HIS A 19 -1.30 16.45 13.68
CA HIS A 19 -0.04 16.58 12.97
C HIS A 19 -0.32 17.19 11.60
N GLY A 20 -0.01 18.48 11.46
CA GLY A 20 0.00 19.13 10.16
C GLY A 20 1.05 18.50 9.25
N ALA A 21 0.65 17.54 8.40
CA ALA A 21 1.38 17.02 7.26
C ALA A 21 0.46 16.05 6.50
N ASP A 22 0.00 16.45 5.31
CA ASP A 22 -0.67 15.62 4.30
C ASP A 22 -1.94 14.84 4.77
N PRO A 23 -2.89 14.47 3.90
CA PRO A 23 -3.97 13.59 4.33
C PRO A 23 -3.38 12.25 4.76
N VAL A 24 -3.32 12.00 6.08
CA VAL A 24 -2.84 10.75 6.67
C VAL A 24 -3.62 9.60 6.05
N THR A 25 -2.98 8.86 5.15
CA THR A 25 -3.53 7.66 4.53
C THR A 25 -2.92 6.48 5.28
N ASP A 26 -3.75 5.53 5.71
CA ASP A 26 -3.30 4.35 6.44
C ASP A 26 -2.17 3.63 5.70
N PRO A 27 -1.12 3.17 6.40
CA PRO A 27 -0.03 2.44 5.77
C PRO A 27 -0.52 1.10 5.20
N VAL A 28 0.15 0.60 4.17
CA VAL A 28 -0.17 -0.70 3.56
C VAL A 28 0.03 -1.87 4.54
N THR A 29 0.97 -1.72 5.48
CA THR A 29 1.21 -2.64 6.58
C THR A 29 1.88 -1.91 7.73
N ASP A 30 1.71 -2.42 8.96
CA ASP A 30 2.29 -1.83 10.19
C ASP A 30 3.34 -2.76 10.84
N HIS A 31 3.69 -3.86 10.17
CA HIS A 31 4.66 -4.84 10.69
C HIS A 31 5.55 -5.36 9.58
N VAL A 32 6.74 -5.82 9.97
CA VAL A 32 7.67 -6.49 9.07
C VAL A 32 7.19 -7.92 8.81
N HIS A 33 7.18 -8.33 7.55
CA HIS A 33 6.82 -9.66 7.10
C HIS A 33 8.05 -10.56 7.04
N GLU A 34 8.06 -11.63 7.84
CA GLU A 34 9.12 -12.65 7.83
C GLU A 34 8.89 -13.76 6.79
N ASN A 35 7.86 -13.63 5.95
CA ASN A 35 7.53 -14.53 4.86
C ASN A 35 7.18 -13.72 3.61
N SER A 36 7.24 -14.34 2.43
CA SER A 36 6.79 -13.68 1.20
C SER A 36 5.29 -13.40 1.23
N TRP A 37 4.89 -12.23 0.71
CA TRP A 37 3.53 -11.72 0.82
C TRP A 37 3.12 -10.86 -0.39
N SER A 38 1.87 -10.39 -0.41
CA SER A 38 1.37 -9.50 -1.45
C SER A 38 0.83 -8.22 -0.84
N ALA A 39 1.32 -7.08 -1.31
CA ALA A 39 0.82 -5.76 -0.95
C ALA A 39 -0.32 -5.37 -1.89
N ASN A 40 -1.50 -5.14 -1.33
CA ASN A 40 -2.67 -4.73 -2.11
C ASN A 40 -2.67 -3.21 -2.31
N LEU A 41 -2.35 -2.76 -3.52
CA LEU A 41 -2.34 -1.37 -3.95
C LEU A 41 -3.37 -1.12 -5.08
N GLU A 42 -4.44 -1.92 -5.10
CA GLU A 42 -5.56 -1.82 -6.04
C GLU A 42 -6.70 -0.94 -5.50
N GLY A 43 -6.51 -0.25 -4.38
CA GLY A 43 -7.54 0.56 -3.75
C GLY A 43 -7.91 1.80 -4.59
N PRO A 44 -9.10 2.38 -4.37
CA PRO A 44 -9.50 3.63 -5.04
C PRO A 44 -8.59 4.81 -4.68
N GLU A 45 -7.97 4.79 -3.49
CA GLU A 45 -6.95 5.77 -3.09
C GLU A 45 -5.70 5.69 -3.96
N HIS A 46 -5.23 4.48 -4.25
CA HIS A 46 -4.10 4.24 -5.16
C HIS A 46 -4.45 4.59 -6.59
N ALA A 47 -5.67 4.28 -7.05
CA ALA A 47 -6.16 4.69 -8.36
C ALA A 47 -6.17 6.22 -8.52
N ALA A 48 -6.62 6.94 -7.49
CA ALA A 48 -6.70 8.39 -7.49
C ALA A 48 -5.35 9.10 -7.33
N ASN A 49 -4.36 8.43 -6.74
CA ASN A 49 -3.07 9.03 -6.41
C ASN A 49 -1.90 8.05 -6.68
N ARG A 50 -1.21 8.28 -7.80
CA ARG A 50 -0.04 7.47 -8.18
C ARG A 50 1.14 7.65 -7.22
N ASP A 51 1.35 8.85 -6.71
CA ASP A 51 2.45 9.11 -5.77
C ASP A 51 2.24 8.36 -4.44
N LEU A 52 0.98 8.25 -3.99
CA LEU A 52 0.62 7.41 -2.85
C LEU A 52 0.92 5.92 -3.13
N LEU A 53 0.56 5.42 -4.31
CA LEU A 53 0.84 4.04 -4.73
C LEU A 53 2.35 3.78 -4.70
N VAL A 54 3.16 4.64 -5.31
CA VAL A 54 4.63 4.50 -5.33
C VAL A 54 5.20 4.53 -3.91
N ARG A 55 4.77 5.48 -3.08
CA ARG A 55 5.21 5.58 -1.68
C ARG A 55 4.92 4.29 -0.91
N GLN A 56 3.69 3.79 -0.99
CA GLN A 56 3.30 2.58 -0.25
C GLN A 56 3.88 1.30 -0.85
N ALA A 57 4.23 1.29 -2.13
CA ALA A 57 5.02 0.21 -2.71
C ALA A 57 6.42 0.14 -2.10
N ILE A 58 7.10 1.29 -1.95
CA ILE A 58 8.40 1.38 -1.27
C ILE A 58 8.26 0.91 0.18
N GLU A 59 7.25 1.40 0.91
CA GLU A 59 7.01 0.99 2.30
C GLU A 59 6.77 -0.53 2.42
N ALA A 60 6.09 -1.16 1.45
CA ALA A 60 5.90 -2.61 1.44
C ALA A 60 7.22 -3.38 1.29
N VAL A 61 8.14 -2.88 0.46
CA VAL A 61 9.49 -3.46 0.32
C VAL A 61 10.29 -3.28 1.61
N GLU A 62 10.26 -2.09 2.22
CA GLU A 62 10.92 -1.83 3.53
C GLU A 62 10.40 -2.74 4.64
N HIS A 63 9.11 -3.12 4.60
CA HIS A 63 8.48 -4.03 5.55
C HIS A 63 8.58 -5.50 5.16
N THR A 64 9.52 -5.86 4.29
CA THR A 64 9.80 -7.26 3.91
C THR A 64 11.16 -7.66 4.46
N ALA A 65 11.21 -8.74 5.25
CA ALA A 65 12.48 -9.23 5.77
C ALA A 65 13.32 -9.89 4.66
N ALA A 66 14.64 -9.69 4.70
CA ALA A 66 15.58 -10.27 3.74
C ALA A 66 15.43 -11.79 3.58
N GLY A 67 15.61 -12.29 2.35
CA GLY A 67 15.33 -13.64 1.92
C GLY A 67 13.87 -13.90 1.52
N ASN A 68 13.04 -12.86 1.40
CA ASN A 68 11.62 -12.95 1.00
C ASN A 68 11.34 -12.01 -0.18
N HIS A 69 10.17 -12.18 -0.80
CA HIS A 69 9.67 -11.22 -1.80
C HIS A 69 8.31 -10.66 -1.41
N VAL A 70 8.02 -9.47 -1.95
CA VAL A 70 6.69 -8.88 -1.95
C VAL A 70 6.16 -8.78 -3.38
N ASN A 71 4.92 -9.21 -3.58
CA ASN A 71 4.19 -8.95 -4.82
C ASN A 71 3.37 -7.67 -4.64
N LEU A 72 3.75 -6.61 -5.34
CA LEU A 72 3.06 -5.34 -5.39
C LEU A 72 1.91 -5.45 -6.40
N VAL A 73 0.67 -5.46 -5.92
CA VAL A 73 -0.52 -5.55 -6.77
C VAL A 73 -1.06 -4.15 -7.00
N THR A 74 -0.73 -3.57 -8.16
CA THR A 74 -0.98 -2.16 -8.49
C THR A 74 -2.29 -1.97 -9.25
N HIS A 75 -2.93 -0.82 -9.05
CA HIS A 75 -4.15 -0.46 -9.78
C HIS A 75 -3.89 -0.23 -11.28
N GLY A 76 -4.81 -0.71 -12.13
CA GLY A 76 -4.67 -0.64 -13.59
C GLY A 76 -4.80 0.76 -14.21
N ASP A 77 -5.41 1.72 -13.52
CA ASP A 77 -5.63 3.09 -14.04
C ASP A 77 -4.33 3.84 -14.36
N HIS A 78 -3.21 3.45 -13.72
CA HIS A 78 -1.89 4.06 -13.98
C HIS A 78 -1.15 3.43 -15.16
N GLY A 79 -1.71 2.38 -15.77
CA GLY A 79 -1.08 1.62 -16.84
C GLY A 79 0.03 0.70 -16.34
N HIS A 80 0.97 0.37 -17.22
CA HIS A 80 2.03 -0.59 -16.92
C HIS A 80 3.01 -0.04 -15.87
N PRO A 81 3.32 -0.79 -14.79
CA PRO A 81 4.14 -0.31 -13.67
C PRO A 81 5.59 0.01 -14.05
N GLU A 82 6.16 -0.60 -15.09
CA GLU A 82 7.48 -0.20 -15.62
C GLU A 82 7.57 1.31 -15.93
N GLY A 83 6.46 1.93 -16.33
CA GLY A 83 6.45 3.35 -16.68
C GLY A 83 6.47 4.33 -15.51
N TYR A 84 6.35 3.86 -14.27
CA TYR A 84 6.29 4.75 -13.09
C TYR A 84 6.85 4.19 -11.78
N LEU A 85 6.97 2.87 -11.64
CA LEU A 85 7.30 2.22 -10.37
C LEU A 85 8.73 1.68 -10.34
N PHE A 86 9.25 1.19 -11.46
CA PHE A 86 10.54 0.48 -11.50
C PHE A 86 11.69 1.41 -11.13
N ASP A 87 11.85 2.51 -11.88
CA ASP A 87 12.85 3.55 -11.56
C ASP A 87 12.70 4.11 -10.14
N ALA A 88 11.47 4.18 -9.62
CA ALA A 88 11.21 4.69 -8.28
C ALA A 88 11.68 3.72 -7.18
N LEU A 89 11.52 2.41 -7.40
CA LEU A 89 12.03 1.38 -6.51
C LEU A 89 13.57 1.32 -6.58
N GLU A 90 14.14 1.29 -7.78
CA GLU A 90 15.60 1.28 -7.97
C GLU A 90 16.24 2.51 -7.30
N ALA A 91 15.68 3.70 -7.49
CA ALA A 91 16.18 4.92 -6.86
C ALA A 91 16.03 4.94 -5.33
N ALA A 92 15.01 4.29 -4.76
CA ALA A 92 14.77 4.27 -3.33
C ALA A 92 15.74 3.33 -2.58
N PHE A 93 16.29 2.32 -3.26
CA PHE A 93 17.14 1.29 -2.68
C PHE A 93 18.51 1.20 -3.37
N ASP A 94 19.01 2.31 -3.92
CA ASP A 94 20.34 2.44 -4.53
C ASP A 94 20.66 1.35 -5.57
N ASP A 95 19.70 1.01 -6.43
CA ASP A 95 19.80 -0.02 -7.48
C ASP A 95 20.07 -1.46 -6.95
N ASP A 96 19.85 -1.73 -5.66
CA ASP A 96 20.02 -3.08 -5.07
C ASP A 96 18.84 -4.02 -5.36
N LEU A 97 17.73 -3.47 -5.86
CA LEU A 97 16.51 -4.21 -6.21
C LEU A 97 16.39 -4.43 -7.72
N ASP A 98 15.93 -5.61 -8.11
CA ASP A 98 15.58 -5.95 -9.50
C ASP A 98 14.06 -6.26 -9.57
N PRO A 99 13.20 -5.23 -9.71
CA PRO A 99 11.76 -5.44 -9.78
C PRO A 99 11.37 -6.23 -11.04
N GLU A 100 10.64 -7.33 -10.87
CA GLU A 100 10.19 -8.21 -11.96
C GLU A 100 8.70 -7.98 -12.23
N TYR A 101 8.33 -7.71 -13.49
CA TYR A 101 6.93 -7.77 -13.89
C TYR A 101 6.45 -9.22 -14.01
N VAL A 102 5.40 -9.57 -13.28
CA VAL A 102 4.87 -10.95 -13.24
C VAL A 102 3.70 -11.12 -14.20
N GLU A 103 2.62 -10.38 -14.00
CA GLU A 103 1.38 -10.53 -14.79
C GLU A 103 0.45 -9.32 -14.69
N GLN A 104 -0.56 -9.29 -15.59
CA GLN A 104 -1.74 -8.45 -15.45
C GLN A 104 -2.92 -9.31 -15.01
N CYS A 105 -3.56 -8.92 -13.90
CA CYS A 105 -4.76 -9.58 -13.39
C CYS A 105 -6.00 -9.21 -14.24
N GLY A 106 -7.03 -10.05 -14.20
CA GLY A 106 -8.27 -9.85 -14.98
C GLY A 106 -9.09 -8.60 -14.61
N CYS A 107 -8.79 -7.97 -13.47
CA CYS A 107 -9.32 -6.66 -13.05
C CYS A 107 -8.63 -5.48 -13.77
N GLY A 108 -7.53 -5.72 -14.49
CA GLY A 108 -6.68 -4.71 -15.10
C GLY A 108 -5.49 -4.29 -14.23
N GLY A 109 -5.44 -4.71 -12.95
CA GLY A 109 -4.29 -4.49 -12.07
C GLY A 109 -3.05 -5.26 -12.52
N HIS A 110 -1.87 -4.80 -12.08
CA HIS A 110 -0.58 -5.36 -12.48
C HIS A 110 0.22 -5.83 -11.26
N VAL A 111 0.88 -6.98 -11.40
CA VAL A 111 1.70 -7.58 -10.34
C VAL A 111 3.18 -7.37 -10.65
N VAL A 112 3.89 -6.76 -9.72
CA VAL A 112 5.36 -6.62 -9.72
C VAL A 112 5.91 -7.37 -8.53
N ARG A 113 6.93 -8.20 -8.72
CA ARG A 113 7.65 -8.87 -7.64
C ARG A 113 8.93 -8.13 -7.33
N VAL A 114 9.22 -7.97 -6.04
CA VAL A 114 10.48 -7.43 -5.54
C VAL A 114 11.03 -8.41 -4.50
N ASP A 115 12.23 -8.93 -4.75
CA ASP A 115 12.99 -9.75 -3.81
C ASP A 115 13.84 -8.84 -2.89
N VAL A 116 13.85 -9.16 -1.58
CA VAL A 116 14.58 -8.45 -0.50
C VAL A 116 15.54 -9.40 0.19
#